data_AF-A0A660ZW79-F1
#
_entry.id   AF-A0A660ZW79-F1
#
_cell.length_a   1.000
_cell.length_b   1.000
_cell.length_c   1.000
_cell.angle_alpha   90.00
_cell.angle_beta   90.00
_cell.angle_gamma   90.00
#
_symmetry.space_group_name_H-M   'P 1'
#
loop_
_entity.id
_entity.type
_entity.pdbx_description
1 polymer ?
#
loop_
_entity_poly.entity_id
_entity_poly.type
_entity_poly.pdbx_seq_one_letter_code
_entity_poly.pdbx_strand_id
1 'polypeptide(L)'
;MRARLLELLCACSFALAYPLFDLLGQNPEFLVAHSLYGASLWLFAIGLVFLPPLLLWFAESLVAGFRSPALPWLHSVLIASLLGVTVLAPLQRGMAPRLMLPVAIALLTGIALAWLVAKKGAAQTAVRIGSLAALVFIALFLSRPAVWELASATAPVSRQQASVSSDTPVLMIIVDTLPLASVLNAQGGIDDDRFSNLASLAADGIWFKNATTCSDFTARAVPAILSGRLPVETSNAHWSSWPDNLFTLLAPTHDVDAAEWVTSMCPPDLGQSSRQDRKLTLLLGDVGLVYAHAVLPQPLRRKFPPVNNGWRAFGHGGQGVLGEGTLGQKTAHIDSFIDRIGAGDS
;
A
#
# COMPACT_ATOMS: atom_id res chain seq x y z
N MET A 1 -12.26 31.95 9.97
CA MET A 1 -12.27 30.83 9.00
C MET A 1 -10.87 30.27 8.74
N ARG A 2 -9.88 31.07 8.32
CA ARG A 2 -8.49 30.59 8.06
C ARG A 2 -7.84 29.86 9.25
N ALA A 3 -8.04 30.36 10.47
CA ALA A 3 -7.51 29.73 11.68
C ALA A 3 -8.01 28.28 11.90
N ARG A 4 -9.30 28.04 11.66
CA ARG A 4 -9.91 26.70 11.80
C ARG A 4 -9.43 25.73 10.75
N LEU A 5 -9.19 26.21 9.53
CA LEU A 5 -8.59 25.39 8.47
C LEU A 5 -7.19 24.90 8.87
N LEU A 6 -6.36 25.77 9.47
CA LEU A 6 -5.04 25.36 9.96
C LEU A 6 -5.13 24.34 11.11
N GLU A 7 -6.11 24.52 12.00
CA GLU A 7 -6.37 23.58 13.10
C GLU A 7 -6.83 22.21 12.58
N LEU A 8 -7.74 22.18 11.60
CA LEU A 8 -8.17 20.96 10.91
C LEU A 8 -7.03 20.32 10.10
N LEU A 9 -6.21 21.12 9.42
CA LEU A 9 -5.07 20.64 8.64
C LEU A 9 -4.05 19.95 9.54
N CYS A 10 -3.72 20.55 10.69
CA CYS A 10 -2.87 19.94 11.69
C CYS A 10 -3.47 18.61 12.18
N ALA A 11 -4.71 18.64 12.67
CA ALA A 11 -5.36 17.46 13.23
C ALA A 11 -5.53 16.32 12.20
N CYS A 12 -5.90 16.62 10.95
CA CYS A 12 -5.97 15.64 9.86
C CYS A 12 -4.60 15.09 9.48
N SER A 13 -3.55 15.93 9.49
CA SER A 13 -2.19 15.49 9.15
C SER A 13 -1.70 14.42 10.13
N PHE A 14 -1.93 14.62 11.43
CA PHE A 14 -1.55 13.64 12.45
C PHE A 14 -2.49 12.42 12.49
N ALA A 15 -3.79 12.62 12.33
CA ALA A 15 -4.78 11.54 12.42
C ALA A 15 -4.79 10.62 11.18
N LEU A 16 -4.57 11.18 9.99
CA LEU A 16 -4.74 10.48 8.70
C LEU A 16 -3.42 10.36 7.95
N ALA A 17 -2.78 11.50 7.64
CA ALA A 17 -1.63 11.50 6.73
C ALA A 17 -0.41 10.78 7.31
N TYR A 18 -0.05 11.06 8.57
CA TYR A 18 1.09 10.43 9.23
C TYR A 18 1.01 8.89 9.25
N PRO A 19 -0.05 8.25 9.80
CA PRO A 19 -0.10 6.78 9.86
C PRO A 19 -0.15 6.15 8.47
N LEU A 20 -0.85 6.77 7.50
CA LEU A 20 -0.91 6.26 6.13
C LEU A 20 0.43 6.40 5.41
N PHE A 21 1.09 7.56 5.46
CA PHE A 21 2.39 7.74 4.83
C PHE A 21 3.48 6.90 5.47
N ASP A 22 3.45 6.73 6.80
CA ASP A 22 4.41 5.86 7.46
C ASP A 22 4.29 4.41 6.99
N LEU A 23 3.04 3.91 6.93
CA LEU A 23 2.72 2.55 6.51
C LEU A 23 2.98 2.34 5.01
N LEU A 24 2.41 3.19 4.15
CA LEU A 24 2.54 3.06 2.70
C LEU A 24 3.99 3.30 2.24
N GLY A 25 4.72 4.20 2.90
CA GLY A 25 6.11 4.47 2.53
C GLY A 25 7.07 3.34 2.91
N GLN A 26 6.67 2.43 3.81
CA GLN A 26 7.43 1.23 4.17
C GLN A 26 7.06 0.04 3.28
N ASN A 27 5.92 0.13 2.57
CA ASN A 27 5.32 -0.94 1.78
C ASN A 27 4.96 -0.40 0.39
N PRO A 28 5.97 -0.03 -0.42
CA PRO A 28 5.76 0.59 -1.73
C PRO A 28 5.08 -0.34 -2.73
N GLU A 29 5.00 -1.64 -2.46
CA GLU A 29 4.26 -2.63 -3.24
C GLU A 29 2.78 -2.26 -3.36
N PHE A 30 2.19 -1.67 -2.31
CA PHE A 30 0.84 -1.11 -2.38
C PHE A 30 0.73 -0.02 -3.44
N LEU A 31 1.74 0.87 -3.53
CA LEU A 31 1.76 1.96 -4.50
C LEU A 31 1.89 1.41 -5.93
N VAL A 32 2.76 0.41 -6.14
CA VAL A 32 2.95 -0.26 -7.44
C VAL A 32 1.66 -0.98 -7.86
N ALA A 33 1.05 -1.76 -6.98
CA ALA A 33 -0.19 -2.50 -7.26
C ALA A 33 -1.36 -1.57 -7.63
N HIS A 34 -1.37 -0.34 -7.14
CA HIS A 34 -2.37 0.69 -7.47
C HIS A 34 -1.96 1.62 -8.62
N SER A 35 -0.83 1.34 -9.28
CA SER A 35 -0.27 2.18 -10.34
C SER A 35 -0.06 3.64 -9.91
N LEU A 36 0.35 3.86 -8.66
CA LEU A 36 0.67 5.16 -8.07
C LEU A 36 2.16 5.48 -8.26
N TYR A 37 2.46 6.14 -9.37
CA TYR A 37 3.79 6.62 -9.73
C TYR A 37 3.71 7.95 -10.49
N GLY A 38 4.84 8.66 -10.58
CA GLY A 38 4.92 9.98 -11.20
C GLY A 38 3.86 10.94 -10.63
N ALA A 39 3.17 11.67 -11.52
CA ALA A 39 2.15 12.64 -11.15
C ALA A 39 1.00 12.06 -10.29
N SER A 40 0.63 10.80 -10.50
CA SER A 40 -0.46 10.17 -9.73
C SER A 40 -0.11 9.99 -8.25
N LEU A 41 1.16 9.68 -7.94
CA LEU A 41 1.65 9.56 -6.57
C LEU A 41 1.70 10.93 -5.88
N TRP A 42 2.14 11.98 -6.59
CA TRP A 42 2.09 13.35 -6.08
C TRP A 42 0.67 13.81 -5.78
N LEU A 43 -0.27 13.59 -6.71
CA LEU A 43 -1.68 13.92 -6.52
C LEU A 43 -2.30 13.14 -5.35
N PHE A 44 -1.93 11.87 -5.19
CA PHE A 44 -2.34 11.06 -4.04
C PHE A 44 -1.82 11.66 -2.72
N ALA A 45 -0.52 11.95 -2.62
CA ALA A 45 0.08 12.50 -1.40
C ALA A 45 -0.50 13.87 -1.03
N ILE A 46 -0.60 14.79 -2.00
CA ILE A 46 -1.19 16.11 -1.79
C ILE A 46 -2.68 15.97 -1.45
N GLY A 47 -3.41 15.13 -2.19
CA GLY A 47 -4.83 14.88 -1.96
C GLY A 47 -5.10 14.33 -0.56
N LEU A 48 -4.32 13.35 -0.09
CA LEU A 48 -4.49 12.75 1.22
C LEU A 48 -4.32 13.75 2.37
N VAL A 49 -3.43 14.73 2.21
CA VAL A 49 -3.13 15.73 3.24
C VAL A 49 -4.11 16.90 3.21
N PHE A 50 -4.44 17.42 2.03
CA PHE A 50 -5.20 18.66 1.91
C PHE A 50 -6.70 18.44 1.69
N LEU A 51 -7.12 17.34 1.05
CA LEU A 51 -8.54 17.11 0.75
C LEU A 51 -9.38 16.91 2.02
N PRO A 52 -9.01 16.07 3.01
CA PRO A 52 -9.82 15.89 4.22
C PRO A 52 -10.07 17.19 5.02
N PRO A 53 -9.05 18.01 5.37
CA PRO A 53 -9.29 19.24 6.12
C PRO A 53 -10.07 20.27 5.30
N LEU A 54 -9.91 20.32 3.97
CA LEU A 54 -10.70 21.20 3.11
C LEU A 54 -12.18 20.79 3.08
N LEU A 55 -12.49 19.49 3.01
CA LEU A 55 -13.86 18.98 3.06
C LEU A 55 -14.53 19.27 4.40
N LEU A 56 -13.83 19.04 5.52
CA LEU A 56 -14.33 19.37 6.85
C LEU A 56 -14.54 20.88 7.03
N TRP A 57 -13.61 21.69 6.55
CA TRP A 57 -13.74 23.15 6.57
C TRP A 57 -14.89 23.65 5.69
N PHE A 58 -15.11 23.04 4.53
CA PHE A 58 -16.24 23.36 3.67
C PHE A 58 -17.57 23.03 4.35
N ALA A 59 -17.67 21.85 4.99
CA ALA A 59 -18.84 21.46 5.78
C ALA A 59 -19.12 22.46 6.93
N GLU A 60 -18.08 22.88 7.67
CA GLU A 60 -18.22 23.93 8.69
C GLU A 60 -18.72 25.25 8.09
N SER A 61 -18.23 25.62 6.92
CA SER A 61 -18.57 26.87 6.24
C SER A 61 -20.03 26.90 5.78
N LEU A 62 -20.57 25.76 5.33
CA LEU A 62 -21.99 25.61 5.03
C LEU A 62 -22.86 25.82 6.29
N VAL A 63 -22.50 25.18 7.41
CA VAL A 63 -23.22 25.35 8.70
C VAL A 63 -23.12 26.79 9.22
N ALA A 64 -21.98 27.45 9.02
CA ALA A 64 -21.78 28.85 9.38
C ALA A 64 -22.70 29.80 8.60
N GLY A 65 -23.02 29.48 7.34
CA GLY A 65 -23.95 30.24 6.50
C GLY A 65 -25.36 30.36 7.11
N PHE A 66 -25.77 29.38 7.92
CA PHE A 66 -27.06 29.37 8.62
C PHE A 66 -27.06 30.11 9.96
N ARG A 67 -25.97 30.81 10.33
CA ARG A 67 -25.80 31.49 11.64
C ARG A 67 -26.10 30.60 12.86
N SER A 68 -25.84 29.29 12.73
CA SER A 68 -26.15 28.33 13.80
C SER A 68 -25.22 28.50 15.00
N PRO A 69 -25.74 28.53 16.24
CA PRO A 69 -24.92 28.50 17.45
C PRO A 69 -24.16 27.16 17.63
N ALA A 70 -24.47 26.14 16.82
CA ALA A 70 -23.82 24.82 16.88
C ALA A 70 -22.41 24.80 16.27
N LEU A 71 -22.00 25.83 15.51
CA LEU A 71 -20.75 25.82 14.76
C LEU A 71 -19.48 25.66 15.64
N PRO A 72 -19.32 26.35 16.79
CA PRO A 72 -18.17 26.14 17.66
C PRO A 72 -18.12 24.72 18.24
N TRP A 73 -19.29 24.15 18.56
CA TRP A 73 -19.42 22.78 19.07
C TRP A 73 -18.99 21.76 18.00
N LEU A 74 -19.47 21.92 16.77
CA LEU A 74 -19.08 21.08 15.64
C LEU A 74 -17.55 21.06 15.47
N HIS A 75 -16.92 22.24 15.45
CA HIS A 75 -15.48 22.36 15.31
C HIS A 75 -14.73 21.67 16.47
N SER A 76 -15.14 21.91 17.71
CA SER A 76 -14.54 21.27 18.88
C SER A 76 -14.68 19.74 18.86
N VAL A 77 -15.81 19.21 18.40
CA VAL A 77 -16.03 17.76 18.25
C VAL A 77 -15.12 17.18 17.17
N LEU A 78 -14.96 17.86 16.03
CA LEU A 78 -14.05 17.42 14.96
C LEU A 78 -12.60 17.38 15.45
N ILE A 79 -12.12 18.45 16.09
CA ILE A 79 -10.77 18.52 16.66
C ILE A 79 -10.57 17.45 17.74
N ALA A 80 -11.53 17.28 18.65
CA ALA A 80 -11.45 16.25 19.69
C ALA A 80 -11.34 14.84 19.10
N SER A 81 -12.13 14.56 18.05
CA SER A 81 -12.13 13.26 17.38
C SER A 81 -10.80 12.98 16.68
N LEU A 82 -10.30 13.94 15.89
CA LEU A 82 -9.04 13.79 15.14
C LEU A 82 -7.82 13.67 16.08
N LEU A 83 -7.76 14.50 17.12
CA LEU A 83 -6.69 14.40 18.12
C LEU A 83 -6.79 13.10 18.92
N GLY A 84 -8.00 12.63 19.23
CA GLY A 84 -8.19 11.33 19.86
C GLY A 84 -7.67 10.19 18.99
N VAL A 85 -7.99 10.18 17.70
CA VAL A 85 -7.48 9.18 16.73
C VAL A 85 -5.95 9.18 16.65
N THR A 86 -5.33 10.36 16.70
CA THR A 86 -3.85 10.50 16.69
C THR A 86 -3.21 9.75 17.86
N VAL A 87 -3.84 9.77 19.04
CA VAL A 87 -3.36 9.11 20.26
C VAL A 87 -3.74 7.63 20.30
N LEU A 88 -4.80 7.23 19.59
CA LEU A 88 -5.31 5.86 19.61
C LEU A 88 -4.31 4.83 19.05
N ALA A 89 -3.72 5.10 17.89
CA ALA A 89 -2.79 4.19 17.23
C ALA A 89 -1.57 3.81 18.10
N PRO A 90 -0.83 4.75 18.72
CA PRO A 90 0.29 4.40 19.60
C PRO A 90 -0.16 3.69 20.89
N LEU A 91 -1.32 4.03 21.45
CA LEU A 91 -1.85 3.34 22.65
C LEU A 91 -2.15 1.87 22.39
N GLN A 92 -2.67 1.53 21.19
CA GLN A 92 -2.96 0.15 20.83
C GLN A 92 -1.71 -0.72 20.69
N ARG A 93 -0.54 -0.15 20.41
CA ARG A 93 0.73 -0.89 20.35
C ARG A 93 1.27 -1.27 21.73
N GLY A 94 0.93 -0.50 22.77
CA GLY A 94 1.45 -0.68 24.13
C GLY A 94 0.49 -1.36 25.11
N MET A 95 -0.78 -1.56 24.73
CA MET A 95 -1.82 -2.09 25.62
C MET A 95 -2.42 -3.39 25.06
N ALA A 96 -2.98 -4.22 25.95
CA ALA A 96 -3.57 -5.49 25.53
C ALA A 96 -4.74 -5.28 24.54
N PRO A 97 -4.72 -5.95 23.37
CA PRO A 97 -5.58 -5.62 22.21
C PRO A 97 -7.08 -5.89 22.43
N ARG A 98 -7.43 -6.65 23.47
CA ARG A 98 -8.82 -7.07 23.77
C ARG A 98 -9.64 -6.04 24.55
N LEU A 99 -8.99 -5.02 25.11
CA LEU A 99 -9.66 -4.02 25.96
C LEU A 99 -10.09 -2.80 25.13
N MET A 100 -11.28 -2.25 25.40
CA MET A 100 -11.68 -0.94 24.87
C MET A 100 -11.04 0.25 25.62
N LEU A 101 -10.14 -0.04 26.57
CA LEU A 101 -9.44 0.96 27.36
C LEU A 101 -8.64 1.98 26.51
N PRO A 102 -7.89 1.59 25.45
CA PRO A 102 -7.20 2.55 24.59
C PRO A 102 -8.15 3.54 23.92
N VAL A 103 -9.36 3.09 23.55
CA VAL A 103 -10.39 3.95 22.94
C VAL A 103 -10.90 4.97 23.96
N ALA A 104 -11.20 4.54 25.19
CA ALA A 104 -11.64 5.43 26.24
C ALA A 104 -10.58 6.50 26.57
N ILE A 105 -9.31 6.10 26.67
CA ILE A 105 -8.19 7.03 26.90
C ILE A 105 -8.06 8.00 25.72
N ALA A 106 -8.06 7.51 24.48
CA ALA A 106 -7.98 8.35 23.28
C ALA A 106 -9.12 9.38 23.21
N LEU A 107 -10.35 8.99 23.55
CA LEU A 107 -11.50 9.91 23.61
C LEU A 107 -11.30 10.99 24.67
N LEU A 108 -10.94 10.61 25.90
CA LEU A 108 -10.71 11.55 26.99
C LEU A 108 -9.56 12.52 26.68
N THR A 109 -8.45 12.01 26.15
CA THR A 109 -7.30 12.83 25.74
C THR A 109 -7.68 13.76 24.59
N GLY A 110 -8.41 13.29 23.59
CA GLY A 110 -8.90 14.12 22.49
C GLY A 110 -9.79 15.27 22.98
N ILE A 111 -10.72 15.00 23.89
CA ILE A 111 -11.57 16.02 24.52
C ILE A 111 -10.72 17.02 25.32
N ALA A 112 -9.78 16.54 26.14
CA ALA A 112 -8.92 17.40 26.95
C ALA A 112 -8.06 18.33 26.08
N LEU A 113 -7.48 17.81 25.00
CA LEU A 113 -6.69 18.59 24.04
C LEU A 113 -7.55 19.62 23.30
N ALA A 114 -8.74 19.22 22.81
CA ALA A 114 -9.66 20.14 22.15
C ALA A 114 -10.14 21.25 23.08
N TRP A 115 -10.40 20.94 24.35
CA TRP A 115 -10.74 21.92 25.37
C TRP A 115 -9.57 22.89 25.63
N LEU A 116 -8.33 22.38 25.70
CA LEU A 116 -7.13 23.22 25.85
C LEU A 116 -6.98 24.18 24.66
N VAL A 117 -7.15 23.69 23.43
CA VAL A 117 -7.11 24.50 22.20
C VAL A 117 -8.25 25.54 22.20
N ALA A 118 -9.44 25.19 22.66
CA ALA A 118 -10.56 26.13 22.74
C ALA A 118 -10.34 27.24 23.79
N LYS A 119 -9.61 26.97 24.87
CA LYS A 119 -9.46 27.88 26.03
C LYS A 119 -8.13 28.64 26.08
N LYS A 120 -7.06 28.12 25.50
CA LYS A 120 -5.69 28.69 25.64
C LYS A 120 -5.14 29.15 24.29
N GLY A 121 -4.83 30.44 24.18
CA GLY A 121 -4.24 31.02 22.97
C GLY A 121 -2.91 30.37 22.56
N ALA A 122 -2.06 30.00 23.54
CA ALA A 122 -0.81 29.28 23.27
C ALA A 122 -1.03 27.93 22.59
N ALA A 123 -2.06 27.17 23.01
CA ALA A 123 -2.40 25.89 22.39
C ALA A 123 -2.94 26.06 20.96
N GLN A 124 -3.73 27.11 20.71
CA GLN A 124 -4.16 27.46 19.34
C GLN A 124 -2.97 27.77 18.44
N THR A 125 -2.05 28.61 18.92
CA THR A 125 -0.83 28.95 18.18
C THR A 125 0.00 27.70 17.89
N ALA A 126 0.18 26.83 18.88
CA ALA A 126 0.92 25.57 18.71
C ALA A 126 0.28 24.67 17.65
N VAL A 127 -1.04 24.46 17.68
CA VAL A 127 -1.75 23.65 16.68
C VAL A 127 -1.65 24.28 15.29
N ARG A 128 -1.77 25.60 15.18
CA ARG A 128 -1.65 26.31 13.89
C ARG A 128 -0.24 26.20 13.32
N ILE A 129 0.80 26.35 14.14
CA ILE A 129 2.19 26.08 13.72
C ILE A 129 2.35 24.61 13.34
N GLY A 130 1.74 23.70 14.10
CA GLY A 130 1.69 22.28 13.82
C GLY A 130 1.09 21.91 12.46
N SER A 131 0.33 22.81 11.81
CA SER A 131 -0.13 22.60 10.43
C SER A 131 1.02 22.46 9.41
N LEU A 132 2.23 22.94 9.75
CA LEU A 132 3.45 22.69 8.98
C LEU A 132 3.79 21.18 8.91
N ALA A 133 3.28 20.36 9.83
CA ALA A 133 3.40 18.91 9.79
C ALA A 133 2.83 18.33 8.49
N ALA A 134 1.83 18.96 7.87
CA ALA A 134 1.31 18.58 6.56
C ALA A 134 2.43 18.49 5.50
N LEU A 135 3.27 19.54 5.42
CA LEU A 135 4.38 19.60 4.49
C LEU A 135 5.51 18.65 4.91
N VAL A 136 5.80 18.59 6.22
CA VAL A 136 6.82 17.69 6.76
C VAL A 136 6.50 16.23 6.45
N PHE A 137 5.25 15.79 6.60
CA PHE A 137 4.86 14.40 6.34
C PHE A 137 4.91 14.05 4.85
N ILE A 138 4.54 14.96 3.95
CA ILE A 138 4.77 14.76 2.51
C ILE A 138 6.27 14.63 2.24
N ALA A 139 7.10 15.52 2.80
CA ALA A 139 8.54 15.47 2.61
C ALA A 139 9.15 14.17 3.14
N LEU A 140 8.77 13.72 4.35
CA LEU A 140 9.24 12.47 4.95
C LEU A 140 8.78 11.23 4.19
N PHE A 141 7.57 11.25 3.64
CA PHE A 141 7.05 10.18 2.79
C PHE A 141 7.87 10.06 1.50
N LEU A 142 8.05 11.19 0.80
CA LEU A 142 8.75 11.25 -0.47
C LEU A 142 10.28 11.14 -0.34
N SER A 143 10.86 11.41 0.84
CA SER A 143 12.30 11.24 1.06
C SER A 143 12.73 9.78 1.16
N ARG A 144 11.77 8.84 1.26
CA ARG A 144 12.08 7.41 1.28
C ARG A 144 12.55 6.98 -0.11
N PRO A 145 13.71 6.30 -0.25
CA PRO A 145 14.27 5.96 -1.57
C PRO A 145 13.27 5.28 -2.51
N ALA A 146 12.59 4.24 -2.03
CA ALA A 146 11.61 3.50 -2.83
C ALA A 146 10.40 4.37 -3.27
N VAL A 147 9.94 5.29 -2.42
CA VAL A 147 8.83 6.19 -2.75
C VAL A 147 9.29 7.29 -3.71
N TRP A 148 10.47 7.86 -3.47
CA TRP A 148 11.05 8.88 -4.33
C TRP A 148 11.22 8.37 -5.76
N GLU A 149 11.71 7.15 -5.90
CA GLU A 149 11.92 6.51 -7.18
C GLU A 149 10.60 6.37 -7.96
N LEU A 150 9.51 5.93 -7.31
CA LEU A 150 8.18 5.90 -7.92
C LEU A 150 7.66 7.31 -8.23
N ALA A 151 7.91 8.29 -7.37
CA ALA A 151 7.44 9.68 -7.54
C ALA A 151 8.15 10.42 -8.67
N SER A 152 9.41 10.06 -8.92
CA SER A 152 10.28 10.61 -9.96
C SER A 152 10.24 9.80 -11.27
N ALA A 153 9.59 8.64 -11.27
CA ALA A 153 9.42 7.82 -12.47
C ALA A 153 8.71 8.62 -13.57
N THR A 154 9.44 8.85 -14.66
CA THR A 154 8.95 9.45 -15.90
C THR A 154 8.90 8.38 -16.99
N ALA A 155 7.88 8.42 -17.84
CA ALA A 155 7.68 7.43 -18.90
C ALA A 155 9.02 7.12 -19.60
N PRO A 156 9.39 5.83 -19.73
CA PRO A 156 10.71 5.49 -20.21
C PRO A 156 10.86 5.97 -21.66
N VAL A 157 12.03 6.52 -21.96
CA VAL A 157 12.49 6.62 -23.34
C VAL A 157 13.08 5.26 -23.64
N SER A 158 12.37 4.44 -24.41
CA SER A 158 12.82 3.11 -24.84
C SER A 158 14.29 3.16 -25.23
N ARG A 159 15.15 2.64 -24.34
CA ARG A 159 16.57 2.46 -24.63
C ARG A 159 16.68 1.17 -25.41
N GLN A 160 16.97 1.29 -26.69
CA GLN A 160 17.38 0.15 -27.50
C GLN A 160 18.58 -0.52 -26.84
N GLN A 161 18.35 -1.67 -26.23
CA GLN A 161 19.40 -2.61 -25.87
C GLN A 161 19.71 -3.51 -27.07
N ALA A 162 20.83 -4.24 -26.95
CA ALA A 162 21.39 -5.09 -28.00
C ALA A 162 20.33 -5.90 -28.74
N SER A 163 20.41 -5.92 -30.07
CA SER A 163 19.47 -6.65 -30.93
C SER A 163 19.56 -8.16 -30.66
N VAL A 164 18.49 -8.74 -30.13
CA VAL A 164 18.24 -10.18 -30.22
C VAL A 164 18.05 -10.52 -31.70
N SER A 165 18.64 -11.62 -32.19
CA SER A 165 18.55 -12.02 -33.60
C SER A 165 17.65 -13.23 -33.83
N SER A 166 16.72 -13.50 -32.91
CA SER A 166 15.79 -14.62 -32.97
C SER A 166 14.37 -14.10 -33.00
N ASP A 167 13.53 -14.70 -33.85
CA ASP A 167 12.09 -14.41 -33.96
C ASP A 167 11.24 -15.52 -33.29
N THR A 168 11.84 -16.33 -32.41
CA THR A 168 11.14 -17.44 -31.75
C THR A 168 10.15 -16.88 -30.73
N PRO A 169 8.82 -17.14 -30.87
CA PRO A 169 7.85 -16.65 -29.90
C PRO A 169 8.13 -17.15 -28.48
N VAL A 170 8.05 -16.26 -27.50
CA VAL A 170 8.29 -16.58 -26.09
C VAL A 170 7.00 -16.39 -25.29
N LEU A 171 6.56 -17.46 -24.62
CA LEU A 171 5.50 -17.41 -23.62
C LEU A 171 6.09 -17.66 -22.23
N MET A 172 5.97 -16.69 -21.33
CA MET A 172 6.40 -16.82 -19.94
C MET A 172 5.17 -16.77 -19.02
N ILE A 173 4.98 -17.81 -18.22
CA ILE A 173 3.93 -17.88 -17.21
C ILE A 173 4.59 -17.95 -15.84
N ILE A 174 4.28 -16.97 -14.98
CA ILE A 174 4.71 -16.94 -13.59
C ILE A 174 3.47 -17.08 -12.72
N VAL A 175 3.45 -18.14 -11.90
CA VAL A 175 2.36 -18.38 -10.96
C VAL A 175 2.78 -17.90 -9.59
N ASP A 176 1.97 -17.03 -8.99
CA ASP A 176 2.21 -16.56 -7.64
C ASP A 176 1.95 -17.68 -6.62
N THR A 177 2.84 -17.81 -5.64
CA THR A 177 2.66 -18.70 -4.47
C THR A 177 2.34 -20.16 -4.82
N LEU A 178 3.20 -20.79 -5.62
CA LEU A 178 3.15 -22.24 -5.90
C LEU A 178 4.38 -22.97 -5.34
N PRO A 179 4.38 -23.35 -4.04
CA PRO A 179 5.50 -24.09 -3.45
C PRO A 179 5.69 -25.43 -4.15
N LEU A 180 6.93 -25.75 -4.52
CA LEU A 180 7.26 -27.01 -5.18
C LEU A 180 6.77 -28.24 -4.38
N ALA A 181 6.94 -28.21 -3.06
CA ALA A 181 6.50 -29.28 -2.18
C ALA A 181 4.99 -29.59 -2.27
N SER A 182 4.16 -28.60 -2.62
CA SER A 182 2.72 -28.78 -2.81
C SER A 182 2.39 -29.49 -4.13
N VAL A 183 3.27 -29.39 -5.13
CA VAL A 183 3.11 -29.95 -6.48
C VAL A 183 3.63 -31.38 -6.57
N LEU A 184 4.61 -31.75 -5.74
CA LEU A 184 5.24 -33.06 -5.82
C LEU A 184 4.43 -34.16 -5.12
N ASN A 185 4.56 -35.39 -5.64
CA ASN A 185 4.12 -36.62 -4.99
C ASN A 185 5.21 -37.17 -4.05
N ALA A 186 4.92 -38.27 -3.36
CA ALA A 186 5.85 -38.91 -2.40
C ALA A 186 7.16 -39.40 -3.05
N GLN A 187 7.18 -39.58 -4.37
CA GLN A 187 8.34 -40.02 -5.15
C GLN A 187 9.15 -38.84 -5.71
N GLY A 188 8.74 -37.60 -5.45
CA GLY A 188 9.40 -36.38 -5.91
C GLY A 188 9.16 -36.03 -7.39
N GLY A 189 8.18 -36.69 -8.04
CA GLY A 189 7.64 -36.28 -9.34
C GLY A 189 6.44 -35.35 -9.17
N ILE A 190 5.94 -34.74 -10.25
CA ILE A 190 4.69 -33.97 -10.20
C ILE A 190 3.53 -34.92 -9.86
N ASP A 191 2.65 -34.49 -8.96
CA ASP A 191 1.42 -35.21 -8.62
C ASP A 191 0.39 -35.03 -9.74
N ASP A 192 0.29 -36.05 -10.60
CA ASP A 192 -0.59 -36.05 -11.79
C ASP A 192 -2.08 -36.07 -11.43
N ASP A 193 -2.45 -36.67 -10.30
CA ASP A 193 -3.85 -36.71 -9.84
C ASP A 193 -4.36 -35.28 -9.51
N ARG A 194 -3.48 -34.40 -9.02
CA ARG A 194 -3.82 -33.01 -8.67
C ARG A 194 -3.45 -31.99 -9.75
N PHE A 195 -2.36 -32.22 -10.48
CA PHE A 195 -1.75 -31.27 -11.41
C PHE A 195 -1.51 -31.86 -12.80
N SER A 196 -2.52 -32.54 -13.35
CA SER A 196 -2.40 -33.30 -14.61
C SER A 196 -1.90 -32.50 -15.81
N ASN A 197 -2.42 -31.29 -16.02
CA ASN A 197 -1.96 -30.43 -17.13
C ASN A 197 -0.50 -30.00 -16.96
N LEU A 198 -0.04 -29.80 -15.72
CA LEU A 198 1.35 -29.45 -15.44
C LEU A 198 2.27 -30.67 -15.64
N ALA A 199 1.81 -31.87 -15.25
CA ALA A 199 2.52 -33.12 -15.50
C ALA A 199 2.66 -33.37 -17.02
N SER A 200 1.60 -33.17 -17.80
CA SER A 200 1.64 -33.27 -19.26
C SER A 200 2.62 -32.28 -19.88
N LEU A 201 2.58 -31.01 -19.46
CA LEU A 201 3.50 -29.99 -19.96
C LEU A 201 4.97 -30.32 -19.63
N ALA A 202 5.23 -30.86 -18.44
CA ALA A 202 6.57 -31.27 -18.02
C ALA A 202 7.07 -32.50 -18.79
N ALA A 203 6.18 -33.41 -19.20
CA ALA A 203 6.52 -34.59 -20.00
C ALA A 203 6.88 -34.24 -21.46
N ASP A 204 6.20 -33.24 -22.04
CA ASP A 204 6.49 -32.73 -23.38
C ASP A 204 7.68 -31.75 -23.42
N GLY A 205 8.10 -31.24 -22.25
CA GLY A 205 9.13 -30.23 -22.10
C GLY A 205 10.36 -30.67 -21.30
N ILE A 206 11.07 -29.70 -20.72
CA ILE A 206 12.21 -29.92 -19.83
C ILE A 206 11.82 -29.50 -18.42
N TRP A 207 11.84 -30.44 -17.48
CA TRP A 207 11.52 -30.18 -16.08
C TRP A 207 12.76 -30.00 -15.20
N PHE A 208 12.86 -28.83 -14.56
CA PHE A 208 13.93 -28.51 -13.61
C PHE A 208 13.48 -28.78 -12.17
N LYS A 209 13.47 -30.05 -11.76
CA LYS A 209 12.99 -30.50 -10.44
C LYS A 209 13.63 -29.86 -9.20
N ASN A 210 14.82 -29.27 -9.35
CA ASN A 210 15.58 -28.62 -8.27
C ASN A 210 15.71 -27.10 -8.48
N ALA A 211 14.86 -26.49 -9.32
CA ALA A 211 14.86 -25.05 -9.49
C ALA A 211 14.38 -24.36 -8.21
N THR A 212 15.15 -23.39 -7.73
CA THR A 212 14.83 -22.60 -6.53
C THR A 212 14.63 -21.14 -6.89
N THR A 213 13.69 -20.46 -6.22
CA THR A 213 13.55 -19.00 -6.31
C THR A 213 14.69 -18.30 -5.56
N CYS A 214 15.02 -17.07 -5.98
CA CYS A 214 15.97 -16.20 -5.29
C CYS A 214 15.35 -15.37 -4.16
N SER A 215 14.02 -15.39 -4.03
CA SER A 215 13.29 -14.76 -2.92
C SER A 215 11.96 -15.46 -2.69
N ASP A 216 11.54 -15.50 -1.44
CA ASP A 216 10.22 -15.95 -0.97
C ASP A 216 9.11 -14.91 -1.21
N PHE A 217 9.42 -13.73 -1.75
CA PHE A 217 8.46 -12.66 -2.00
C PHE A 217 8.39 -12.29 -3.48
N THR A 218 7.19 -12.37 -4.07
CA THR A 218 6.96 -12.19 -5.51
C THR A 218 7.45 -10.86 -6.05
N ALA A 219 7.27 -9.76 -5.30
CA ALA A 219 7.76 -8.43 -5.68
C ALA A 219 9.31 -8.32 -5.71
N ARG A 220 10.03 -9.33 -5.20
CA ARG A 220 11.50 -9.43 -5.27
C ARG A 220 11.96 -10.50 -6.25
N ALA A 221 11.26 -11.64 -6.29
CA ALA A 221 11.59 -12.75 -7.18
C ALA A 221 11.36 -12.40 -8.66
N VAL A 222 10.23 -11.78 -9.00
CA VAL A 222 9.89 -11.46 -10.39
C VAL A 222 10.89 -10.48 -11.02
N PRO A 223 11.30 -9.36 -10.37
CA PRO A 223 12.33 -8.50 -10.93
C PRO A 223 13.66 -9.23 -11.18
N ALA A 224 14.04 -10.16 -10.31
CA ALA A 224 15.26 -10.93 -10.49
C ALA A 224 15.16 -11.92 -11.66
N ILE A 225 14.01 -12.58 -11.83
CA ILE A 225 13.74 -13.44 -12.99
C ILE A 225 13.83 -12.63 -14.29
N LEU A 226 13.23 -11.45 -14.34
CA LEU A 226 13.14 -10.64 -15.56
C LEU A 226 14.42 -9.86 -15.87
N SER A 227 15.24 -9.53 -14.89
CA SER A 227 16.48 -8.76 -15.09
C SER A 227 17.75 -9.61 -15.07
N GLY A 228 17.68 -10.84 -14.57
CA GLY A 228 18.86 -11.69 -14.31
C GLY A 228 19.76 -11.20 -13.19
N ARG A 229 19.31 -10.25 -12.35
CA ARG A 229 20.07 -9.69 -11.22
C ARG A 229 19.46 -10.15 -9.91
N LEU A 230 20.30 -10.40 -8.90
CA LEU A 230 19.80 -10.81 -7.57
C LEU A 230 18.94 -9.71 -6.93
N PRO A 231 17.94 -10.07 -6.10
CA PRO A 231 17.06 -9.11 -5.45
C PRO A 231 17.82 -8.07 -4.61
N VAL A 232 17.39 -6.81 -4.72
CA VAL A 232 17.85 -5.71 -3.85
C VAL A 232 16.68 -5.27 -2.98
N GLU A 233 16.83 -5.29 -1.66
CA GLU A 233 15.72 -5.07 -0.72
C GLU A 233 15.01 -3.72 -0.88
N THR A 234 15.71 -2.71 -1.40
CA THR A 234 15.21 -1.34 -1.52
C THR A 234 14.56 -1.04 -2.88
N SER A 235 14.59 -1.99 -3.81
CA SER A 235 14.09 -1.78 -5.18
C SER A 235 12.61 -2.13 -5.30
N ASN A 236 11.87 -1.34 -6.08
CA ASN A 236 10.48 -1.62 -6.36
C ASN A 236 10.34 -2.64 -7.49
N ALA A 237 9.25 -3.39 -7.52
CA ALA A 237 8.87 -4.23 -8.66
C ALA A 237 8.27 -3.38 -9.80
N HIS A 238 8.99 -2.34 -10.21
CA HIS A 238 8.56 -1.33 -11.16
C HIS A 238 9.64 -1.14 -12.23
N TRP A 239 9.24 -0.92 -13.49
CA TRP A 239 10.14 -0.79 -14.64
C TRP A 239 11.17 0.33 -14.48
N SER A 240 10.88 1.38 -13.71
CA SER A 240 11.85 2.47 -13.48
C SER A 240 13.06 2.01 -12.66
N SER A 241 12.86 1.03 -11.78
CA SER A 241 13.91 0.39 -10.98
C SER A 241 14.69 -0.65 -11.76
N TRP A 242 14.05 -1.22 -12.78
CA TRP A 242 14.57 -2.32 -13.59
C TRP A 242 14.40 -2.01 -15.09
N PRO A 243 15.02 -0.93 -15.61
CA PRO A 243 14.82 -0.51 -17.00
C PRO A 243 15.43 -1.51 -18.00
N ASP A 244 16.44 -2.26 -17.56
CA ASP A 244 17.09 -3.32 -18.32
C ASP A 244 16.47 -4.66 -17.88
N ASN A 245 15.45 -5.13 -18.59
CA ASN A 245 14.75 -6.37 -18.28
C ASN A 245 14.31 -7.10 -19.55
N LEU A 246 13.78 -8.31 -19.41
CA LEU A 246 13.39 -9.17 -20.52
C LEU A 246 12.41 -8.50 -21.51
N PHE A 247 11.50 -7.65 -21.01
CA PHE A 247 10.55 -6.92 -21.88
C PHE A 247 11.27 -5.90 -22.76
N THR A 248 12.17 -5.09 -22.17
CA THR A 248 12.92 -4.08 -22.92
C THR A 248 13.98 -4.70 -23.84
N LEU A 249 14.50 -5.88 -23.47
CA LEU A 249 15.41 -6.67 -24.30
C LEU A 249 14.72 -7.23 -25.55
N LEU A 250 13.47 -7.73 -25.42
CA LEU A 250 12.74 -8.36 -26.53
C LEU A 250 11.95 -7.38 -27.40
N ALA A 251 11.59 -6.20 -26.87
CA ALA A 251 10.83 -5.17 -27.59
C ALA A 251 11.33 -4.80 -28.99
N PRO A 252 12.65 -4.80 -29.31
CA PRO A 252 13.10 -4.51 -30.67
C PRO A 252 12.72 -5.57 -31.72
N THR A 253 12.39 -6.79 -31.29
CA THR A 253 12.15 -7.95 -32.19
C THR A 253 10.78 -8.59 -32.01
N HIS A 254 10.17 -8.44 -30.85
CA HIS A 254 8.91 -9.06 -30.50
C HIS A 254 7.87 -7.99 -30.13
N ASP A 255 6.61 -8.29 -30.44
CA ASP A 255 5.48 -7.58 -29.84
C ASP A 255 5.32 -8.07 -28.39
N VAL A 256 5.37 -7.14 -27.43
CA VAL A 256 5.39 -7.48 -26.00
C VAL A 256 3.98 -7.32 -25.44
N ASP A 257 3.38 -8.44 -25.01
CA ASP A 257 2.14 -8.43 -24.24
C ASP A 257 2.41 -8.96 -22.82
N ALA A 258 2.11 -8.14 -21.82
CA ALA A 258 2.40 -8.42 -20.42
C ALA A 258 1.16 -8.15 -19.55
N ALA A 259 0.74 -9.19 -18.83
CA ALA A 259 -0.29 -9.09 -17.80
C ALA A 259 0.36 -9.28 -16.42
N GLU A 260 0.45 -8.20 -15.65
CA GLU A 260 1.05 -8.19 -14.33
C GLU A 260 0.02 -7.82 -13.26
N TRP A 261 0.05 -8.52 -12.11
CA TRP A 261 -0.89 -8.31 -11.00
C TRP A 261 -0.29 -7.57 -9.81
N VAL A 262 0.91 -7.97 -9.40
CA VAL A 262 1.62 -7.42 -8.23
C VAL A 262 2.74 -6.47 -8.64
N THR A 263 3.27 -6.67 -9.84
CA THR A 263 4.42 -5.95 -10.39
C THR A 263 4.00 -5.01 -11.51
N SER A 264 4.90 -4.13 -11.90
CA SER A 264 4.75 -3.22 -13.05
C SER A 264 6.10 -3.12 -13.76
N MET A 265 6.63 -4.26 -14.19
CA MET A 265 7.96 -4.42 -14.79
C MET A 265 7.97 -4.15 -16.29
N CYS A 266 6.83 -4.33 -16.97
CA CYS A 266 6.68 -3.94 -18.37
C CYS A 266 6.48 -2.42 -18.47
N PRO A 267 7.33 -1.71 -19.21
CA PRO A 267 7.10 -0.31 -19.55
C PRO A 267 5.74 -0.06 -20.22
N PRO A 268 5.07 1.07 -19.93
CA PRO A 268 3.75 1.38 -20.47
C PRO A 268 3.74 1.72 -21.97
N ASP A 269 4.89 1.97 -22.58
CA ASP A 269 5.08 2.24 -24.01
C ASP A 269 5.28 0.97 -24.85
N LEU A 270 5.65 -0.15 -24.21
CA LEU A 270 6.02 -1.38 -24.91
C LEU A 270 4.87 -2.37 -25.11
N GLY A 271 3.91 -2.42 -24.18
CA GLY A 271 2.84 -3.40 -24.26
C GLY A 271 1.45 -2.81 -24.21
N GLN A 272 0.50 -3.54 -24.81
CA GLN A 272 -0.91 -3.49 -24.42
C GLN A 272 -1.06 -4.12 -23.03
N SER A 273 -0.29 -3.65 -22.04
CA SER A 273 -0.50 -4.00 -20.65
C SER A 273 -1.98 -3.79 -20.40
N SER A 274 -2.70 -4.88 -20.09
CA SER A 274 -4.12 -4.79 -19.79
C SER A 274 -4.23 -3.76 -18.68
N ARG A 275 -4.66 -2.56 -19.06
CA ARG A 275 -4.44 -1.35 -18.27
C ARG A 275 -5.36 -1.51 -17.10
N GLN A 276 -4.84 -2.08 -16.02
CA GLN A 276 -5.67 -2.56 -14.92
C GLN A 276 -6.38 -1.34 -14.37
N ASP A 277 -7.68 -1.21 -14.68
CA ASP A 277 -8.41 0.06 -14.61
C ASP A 277 -8.06 0.80 -13.32
N ARG A 278 -7.54 2.03 -13.45
CA ARG A 278 -7.30 2.95 -12.34
C ARG A 278 -8.65 3.36 -11.75
N LYS A 279 -9.26 2.48 -10.97
CA LYS A 279 -10.50 2.74 -10.28
C LYS A 279 -10.17 3.45 -8.97
N LEU A 280 -10.38 4.77 -8.96
CA LEU A 280 -10.23 5.60 -7.77
C LEU A 280 -11.03 5.03 -6.58
N THR A 281 -12.20 4.45 -6.85
CA THR A 281 -13.03 3.78 -5.84
C THR A 281 -12.34 2.59 -5.19
N LEU A 282 -11.58 1.80 -5.95
CA LEU A 282 -10.80 0.68 -5.43
C LEU A 282 -9.65 1.18 -4.56
N LEU A 283 -8.89 2.16 -5.05
CA LEU A 283 -7.80 2.78 -4.27
C LEU A 283 -8.31 3.36 -2.95
N LEU A 284 -9.40 4.14 -2.97
CA LEU A 284 -9.98 4.70 -1.76
C LEU A 284 -10.50 3.62 -0.81
N GLY A 285 -11.09 2.54 -1.34
CA GLY A 285 -11.53 1.40 -0.56
C GLY A 285 -10.37 0.69 0.15
N ASP A 286 -9.29 0.39 -0.58
CA ASP A 286 -8.13 -0.30 -0.03
C ASP A 286 -7.35 0.58 0.95
N VAL A 287 -7.15 1.88 0.65
CA VAL A 287 -6.56 2.85 1.60
C VAL A 287 -7.42 2.95 2.87
N GLY A 288 -8.75 2.97 2.73
CA GLY A 288 -9.67 2.99 3.86
C GLY A 288 -9.57 1.73 4.73
N LEU A 289 -9.47 0.55 4.11
CA LEU A 289 -9.28 -0.71 4.82
C LEU A 289 -7.93 -0.78 5.54
N VAL A 290 -6.86 -0.36 4.88
CA VAL A 290 -5.52 -0.27 5.48
C VAL A 290 -5.51 0.69 6.66
N TYR A 291 -6.13 1.87 6.52
CA TYR A 291 -6.26 2.84 7.59
C TYR A 291 -7.07 2.29 8.78
N ALA A 292 -8.19 1.61 8.49
CA ALA A 292 -9.02 0.97 9.51
C ALA A 292 -8.20 -0.07 10.29
N HIS A 293 -7.37 -0.88 9.63
CA HIS A 293 -6.49 -1.82 10.30
C HIS A 293 -5.40 -1.11 11.13
N ALA A 294 -4.85 0.00 10.64
CA ALA A 294 -3.82 0.75 11.36
C ALA A 294 -4.35 1.43 12.64
N VAL A 295 -5.63 1.84 12.68
CA VAL A 295 -6.16 2.70 13.74
C VAL A 295 -7.21 2.02 14.63
N LEU A 296 -8.01 1.09 14.11
CA LEU A 296 -9.11 0.50 14.87
C LEU A 296 -8.61 -0.54 15.87
N PRO A 297 -9.23 -0.61 17.07
CA PRO A 297 -8.93 -1.65 18.04
C PRO A 297 -9.38 -3.02 17.53
N GLN A 298 -8.72 -4.08 18.01
CA GLN A 298 -8.91 -5.45 17.53
C GLN A 298 -10.38 -5.91 17.43
N PRO A 299 -11.27 -5.64 18.40
CA PRO A 299 -12.67 -6.06 18.32
C PRO A 299 -13.46 -5.45 17.15
N LEU A 300 -13.08 -4.24 16.73
CA LEU A 300 -13.69 -3.56 15.58
C LEU A 300 -12.98 -3.93 14.28
N ARG A 301 -11.65 -4.08 14.32
CA ARG A 301 -10.81 -4.46 13.18
C ARG A 301 -11.24 -5.79 12.56
N ARG A 302 -11.56 -6.80 13.40
CA ARG A 302 -12.01 -8.13 12.95
C ARG A 302 -13.30 -8.14 12.11
N LYS A 303 -14.06 -7.04 12.09
CA LYS A 303 -15.26 -6.92 11.24
C LYS A 303 -14.93 -6.55 9.79
N PHE A 304 -13.69 -6.14 9.53
CA PHE A 304 -13.24 -5.75 8.19
C PHE A 304 -12.55 -6.93 7.49
N PRO A 305 -12.62 -6.99 6.16
CA PRO A 305 -11.86 -7.94 5.37
C PRO A 305 -10.36 -7.87 5.68
N PRO A 306 -9.66 -9.02 5.73
CA PRO A 306 -8.23 -9.04 6.00
C PRO A 306 -7.43 -8.35 4.89
N VAL A 307 -6.36 -7.67 5.28
CA VAL A 307 -5.45 -6.93 4.37
C VAL A 307 -4.09 -7.60 4.21
N ASN A 308 -3.96 -8.88 4.61
CA ASN A 308 -2.70 -9.64 4.60
C ASN A 308 -2.61 -10.70 3.48
N ASN A 309 -3.56 -10.67 2.54
CA ASN A 309 -3.68 -11.63 1.43
C ASN A 309 -3.19 -11.05 0.09
N GLY A 310 -2.61 -9.85 0.07
CA GLY A 310 -2.13 -9.21 -1.14
C GLY A 310 -1.90 -7.71 -0.93
N TRP A 311 -1.91 -6.95 -2.04
CA TRP A 311 -1.65 -5.51 -2.02
C TRP A 311 -2.78 -4.65 -2.61
N ARG A 312 -3.88 -5.30 -3.05
CA ARG A 312 -5.01 -4.65 -3.75
C ARG A 312 -6.28 -5.52 -3.64
N ALA A 313 -7.43 -4.89 -3.79
CA ALA A 313 -8.77 -5.49 -3.81
C ALA A 313 -9.14 -6.29 -2.56
N PHE A 314 -8.80 -5.76 -1.38
CA PHE A 314 -9.06 -6.41 -0.09
C PHE A 314 -10.55 -6.65 0.16
N GLY A 315 -11.40 -5.71 -0.25
CA GLY A 315 -12.86 -5.79 -0.08
C GLY A 315 -13.58 -6.80 -0.99
N HIS A 316 -12.91 -7.34 -2.01
CA HIS A 316 -13.51 -8.29 -2.98
C HIS A 316 -13.01 -9.73 -2.77
N GLY A 317 -12.65 -10.06 -1.52
CA GLY A 317 -12.14 -11.38 -1.16
C GLY A 317 -10.68 -11.60 -1.54
N GLY A 318 -9.94 -10.54 -1.89
CA GLY A 318 -8.58 -10.65 -2.41
C GLY A 318 -8.55 -11.51 -3.66
N GLN A 319 -8.61 -10.89 -4.85
CA GLN A 319 -8.26 -11.62 -6.08
C GLN A 319 -6.74 -11.97 -6.17
N GLY A 320 -6.04 -12.01 -5.02
CA GLY A 320 -4.89 -12.86 -4.76
C GLY A 320 -5.35 -13.93 -3.76
N VAL A 321 -5.60 -15.14 -4.27
CA VAL A 321 -6.07 -16.29 -3.49
C VAL A 321 -5.02 -16.65 -2.43
N LEU A 322 -5.33 -16.41 -1.16
CA LEU A 322 -4.83 -17.22 -0.07
C LEU A 322 -6.01 -17.60 0.81
N GLY A 323 -6.33 -18.90 0.79
CA GLY A 323 -7.27 -19.51 1.71
C GLY A 323 -6.77 -19.40 3.14
N GLU A 324 -7.72 -19.42 4.08
CA GLU A 324 -7.47 -19.64 5.49
C GLU A 324 -6.68 -20.94 5.66
N GLY A 325 -5.38 -20.80 5.91
CA GLY A 325 -4.48 -21.93 6.07
C GLY A 325 -3.27 -21.48 6.88
N THR A 326 -3.19 -21.99 8.10
CA THR A 326 -2.03 -21.94 8.98
C THR A 326 -0.75 -22.33 8.24
N LEU A 327 0.03 -21.33 7.81
CA LEU A 327 1.41 -21.52 7.38
C LEU A 327 2.26 -20.58 8.22
N GLY A 328 2.92 -21.19 9.21
CA GLY A 328 3.92 -20.53 10.03
C GLY A 328 5.06 -19.98 9.16
N GLN A 329 5.63 -18.87 9.64
CA GLN A 329 6.74 -18.13 9.05
C GLN A 329 6.39 -17.49 7.71
N LYS A 330 5.50 -16.50 7.74
CA LYS A 330 5.44 -15.47 6.71
C LYS A 330 6.64 -14.54 6.87
N THR A 331 7.14 -14.06 5.75
CA THR A 331 8.38 -13.28 5.61
C THR A 331 8.32 -12.01 6.45
N ALA A 332 9.45 -11.64 7.08
CA ALA A 332 9.57 -10.48 7.97
C ALA A 332 9.01 -9.14 7.44
N HIS A 333 8.80 -8.99 6.11
CA HIS A 333 8.19 -7.80 5.51
C HIS A 333 6.66 -7.76 5.60
N ILE A 334 5.97 -8.84 5.20
CA ILE A 334 4.50 -8.93 5.37
C ILE A 334 4.18 -9.05 6.86
N ASP A 335 5.00 -9.76 7.63
CA ASP A 335 4.85 -9.80 9.09
C ASP A 335 5.13 -8.43 9.71
N SER A 336 6.10 -7.65 9.21
CA SER A 336 6.26 -6.26 9.67
C SER A 336 5.10 -5.35 9.27
N PHE A 337 4.46 -5.60 8.12
CA PHE A 337 3.25 -4.88 7.70
C PHE A 337 2.10 -5.24 8.64
N ILE A 338 1.85 -6.53 8.84
CA ILE A 338 0.87 -7.15 9.74
C ILE A 338 1.07 -6.68 11.19
N ASP A 339 2.29 -6.76 11.73
CA ASP A 339 2.66 -6.32 13.07
C ASP A 339 2.42 -4.82 13.25
N ARG A 340 2.71 -4.01 12.22
CA ARG A 340 2.50 -2.55 12.27
C ARG A 340 1.03 -2.15 12.13
N ILE A 341 0.22 -2.95 11.43
CA ILE A 341 -1.25 -2.85 11.47
C ILE A 341 -1.87 -3.63 12.65
N GLY A 342 -1.04 -4.12 13.59
CA GLY A 342 -1.44 -4.78 14.83
C GLY A 342 -2.12 -6.14 14.67
N ALA A 343 -1.91 -6.83 13.54
CA ALA A 343 -2.48 -8.12 13.19
C ALA A 343 -1.60 -9.32 13.60
N GLY A 344 -0.62 -9.12 14.49
CA GLY A 344 0.09 -10.20 15.17
C GLY A 344 -0.82 -10.91 16.18
N ASP A 345 -1.73 -11.75 15.69
CA ASP A 345 -2.32 -12.82 16.49
C ASP A 345 -1.23 -13.88 16.67
N SER A 346 -0.65 -13.93 17.86
CA SER A 346 0.06 -15.12 18.36
C SER A 346 -0.93 -16.16 18.86
#